data_AF-A0A815P752-F1
#
_entry.id   AF-A0A815P752-F1
#
_cell.length_a   1.000
_cell.length_b   1.000
_cell.length_c   1.000
_cell.angle_alpha   90.00
_cell.angle_beta   90.00
_cell.angle_gamma   90.00
#
_symmetry.space_group_name_H-M   'P 1'
#
loop_
_entity.id
_entity.type
_entity.pdbx_description
1 polymer ?
#
loop_
_entity_poly.entity_id
_entity_poly.type
_entity_poly.pdbx_seq_one_letter_code
_entity_poly.pdbx_strand_id
1 'polypeptide(L)'
;MNLESLCNELLLDVYMFLSTVHLFRAFRGLDARFNTLIFNHVRTYGHFEFRSASKQDCDIIYQQHLPTIIDQIISLRLSNDDNTPQQIERFLSRDFIFCHFIQLQSLSLFSMYSQKQ
;
A
#
# COMPACT_ATOMS: atom_id res chain seq x y z
N MET A 1 25.75 2.12 9.04
CA MET A 1 24.88 1.04 9.56
C MET A 1 24.43 0.22 8.36
N ASN A 2 24.71 -1.09 8.31
CA ASN A 2 24.18 -1.92 7.23
C ASN A 2 22.78 -2.38 7.62
N LEU A 3 21.76 -1.99 6.84
CA LEU A 3 20.39 -2.40 7.10
C LEU A 3 20.23 -3.94 6.96
N GLU A 4 21.06 -4.56 6.13
CA GLU A 4 21.07 -6.01 5.91
C GLU A 4 21.52 -6.80 7.14
N SER A 5 22.30 -6.19 8.04
CA SER A 5 22.73 -6.86 9.28
C SER A 5 21.68 -6.83 10.41
N LEU A 6 20.57 -6.10 10.23
CA LEU A 6 19.48 -6.11 11.21
C LEU A 6 18.76 -7.46 11.19
N CYS A 7 18.37 -7.95 12.36
CA CYS A 7 17.52 -9.12 12.49
C CYS A 7 16.09 -8.82 12.01
N ASN A 8 15.35 -9.88 11.67
CA ASN A 8 14.03 -9.75 11.08
C ASN A 8 13.04 -9.06 12.03
N GLU A 9 13.15 -9.29 13.33
CA GLU A 9 12.31 -8.69 14.36
C GLU A 9 12.43 -7.18 14.35
N LEU A 10 13.67 -6.66 14.37
CA LEU A 10 13.92 -5.21 14.33
C LEU A 10 13.47 -4.59 13.01
N LEU A 11 13.59 -5.30 11.89
CA LEU A 11 13.08 -4.83 10.61
C LEU A 11 11.54 -4.75 10.60
N LEU A 12 10.87 -5.74 11.17
CA LEU A 12 9.42 -5.73 11.33
C LEU A 12 8.97 -4.60 12.26
N ASP A 13 9.71 -4.34 13.35
CA ASP A 13 9.47 -3.20 14.23
C ASP A 13 9.58 -1.87 13.47
N VAL A 14 10.57 -1.71 12.60
CA VAL A 14 10.67 -0.53 11.71
C VAL A 14 9.49 -0.46 10.76
N TYR A 15 9.04 -1.59 10.22
CA TYR A 15 7.93 -1.63 9.27
C TYR A 15 6.62 -1.14 9.88
N MET A 16 6.40 -1.32 11.18
CA MET A 16 5.23 -0.82 11.91
C MET A 16 5.05 0.71 11.84
N PHE A 17 6.13 1.46 11.58
CA PHE A 17 6.09 2.91 11.48
C PHE A 17 5.84 3.41 10.05
N LEU A 18 5.76 2.50 9.07
CA LEU A 18 5.65 2.84 7.66
C LEU A 18 4.30 2.39 7.11
N SER A 19 3.74 3.19 6.20
CA SER A 19 2.60 2.73 5.42
C SER A 19 3.04 1.61 4.47
N THR A 20 2.11 0.73 4.12
CA THR A 20 2.39 -0.35 3.17
C THR A 20 2.94 0.17 1.84
N VAL A 21 2.48 1.34 1.37
CA VAL A 21 3.02 1.99 0.18
C VAL A 21 4.50 2.36 0.37
N HIS A 22 4.86 2.97 1.50
CA HIS A 22 6.25 3.29 1.81
C HIS A 22 7.12 2.03 1.93
N LEU A 23 6.59 0.93 2.49
CA LEU A 23 7.31 -0.35 2.55
C LEU A 23 7.66 -0.89 1.17
N PHE A 24 6.67 -0.96 0.27
CA PHE A 24 6.92 -1.39 -1.11
C PHE A 24 7.89 -0.46 -1.83
N ARG A 25 7.80 0.85 -1.61
CA ARG A 25 8.71 1.80 -2.26
C ARG A 25 10.15 1.69 -1.74
N ALA A 26 10.33 1.55 -0.42
CA ALA A 26 11.64 1.65 0.20
C ALA A 26 12.44 0.34 0.19
N PHE A 27 11.76 -0.80 0.36
CA PHE A 27 12.44 -2.07 0.62
C PHE A 27 12.26 -3.14 -0.46
N ARG A 28 11.27 -2.98 -1.34
CA ARG A 28 11.00 -3.99 -2.36
C ARG A 28 12.10 -4.00 -3.42
N GLY A 29 12.55 -5.20 -3.78
CA GLY A 29 13.58 -5.40 -4.78
C GLY A 29 15.01 -5.19 -4.28
N LEU A 30 15.20 -4.85 -2.99
CA LEU A 30 16.53 -4.79 -2.39
C LEU A 30 17.14 -6.18 -2.19
N ASP A 31 16.37 -7.08 -1.57
CA ASP A 31 16.75 -8.49 -1.39
C ASP A 31 15.50 -9.36 -1.18
N ALA A 32 15.62 -10.66 -1.45
CA ALA A 32 14.57 -11.63 -1.23
C ALA A 32 14.06 -11.63 0.22
N ARG A 33 14.94 -11.45 1.21
CA ARG A 33 14.58 -11.37 2.63
C ARG A 33 13.63 -10.20 2.90
N PHE A 34 13.96 -9.00 2.42
CA PHE A 34 13.10 -7.83 2.61
C PHE A 34 11.74 -8.01 1.95
N ASN A 35 11.71 -8.58 0.74
CA ASN A 35 10.46 -8.87 0.04
C ASN A 35 9.58 -9.83 0.86
N THR A 36 10.14 -10.93 1.38
CA THR A 36 9.41 -11.86 2.25
C THR A 36 8.85 -11.17 3.50
N LEU A 37 9.64 -10.29 4.13
CA LEU A 37 9.18 -9.55 5.30
C LEU A 37 8.04 -8.57 4.97
N ILE A 38 8.08 -7.91 3.81
CA ILE A 38 6.98 -7.04 3.37
C ILE A 38 5.70 -7.85 3.20
N PHE A 39 5.76 -9.00 2.51
CA PHE A 39 4.58 -9.84 2.30
C PHE A 39 4.04 -10.42 3.61
N ASN A 40 4.91 -10.83 4.53
CA ASN A 40 4.50 -11.27 5.87
C ASN A 40 3.81 -10.14 6.63
N HIS A 41 4.38 -8.94 6.62
CA HIS A 41 3.79 -7.76 7.25
C HIS A 41 2.41 -7.44 6.65
N VAL A 42 2.29 -7.45 5.32
CA VAL A 42 1.00 -7.25 4.63
C VAL A 42 -0.01 -8.33 5.02
N ARG A 43 0.39 -9.59 5.10
CA ARG A 43 -0.50 -10.68 5.51
C ARG A 43 -0.97 -10.54 6.95
N THR A 44 -0.10 -10.05 7.84
CA THR A 44 -0.41 -9.90 9.26
C THR A 44 -1.35 -8.71 9.51
N TYR A 45 -1.13 -7.58 8.85
CA TYR A 45 -1.86 -6.34 9.15
C TYR A 45 -2.91 -5.97 8.10
N GLY A 46 -2.69 -6.29 6.83
CA GLY A 46 -3.69 -6.11 5.76
C GLY A 46 -4.15 -4.67 5.53
N HIS A 47 -3.44 -3.66 6.03
CA HIS A 47 -3.86 -2.26 5.97
C HIS A 47 -3.14 -1.50 4.85
N PHE A 48 -3.90 -0.99 3.88
CA PHE A 48 -3.39 -0.20 2.77
C PHE A 48 -3.84 1.25 2.86
N GLU A 49 -2.87 2.15 2.92
CA GLU A 49 -3.08 3.60 3.00
C GLU A 49 -2.42 4.27 1.80
N PHE A 50 -3.25 4.78 0.89
CA PHE A 50 -2.80 5.46 -0.32
C PHE A 50 -2.93 6.98 -0.26
N ARG A 51 -3.46 7.58 0.83
CA ARG A 51 -3.66 9.04 0.91
C ARG A 51 -2.41 9.87 0.64
N SER A 52 -1.24 9.40 1.06
CA SER A 52 0.03 10.11 0.85
C SER A 52 0.88 9.54 -0.28
N ALA A 53 0.36 8.57 -1.04
CA ALA A 53 1.12 7.86 -2.05
C ALA A 53 1.15 8.65 -3.36
N SER A 54 2.34 8.81 -3.94
CA SER A 54 2.43 9.45 -5.26
C SER A 54 1.66 8.63 -6.32
N LYS A 55 1.24 9.28 -7.40
CA LYS A 55 0.63 8.61 -8.55
C LYS A 55 1.48 7.43 -9.06
N GLN A 56 2.79 7.63 -9.16
CA GLN A 56 3.72 6.60 -9.62
C GLN A 56 3.78 5.40 -8.65
N ASP A 57 3.85 5.67 -7.35
CA ASP A 57 3.87 4.62 -6.33
C ASP A 57 2.57 3.80 -6.36
N CYS A 58 1.43 4.48 -6.49
CA CYS A 58 0.13 3.82 -6.64
C CYS A 58 0.12 2.90 -7.87
N ASP A 59 0.59 3.38 -9.02
CA ASP A 59 0.57 2.60 -10.25
C ASP A 59 1.43 1.35 -10.18
N ILE A 60 2.61 1.45 -9.58
CA ILE A 60 3.50 0.32 -9.36
C ILE A 60 2.81 -0.70 -8.46
N ILE A 61 2.23 -0.26 -7.33
CA ILE A 61 1.55 -1.16 -6.39
C ILE A 61 0.36 -1.84 -7.05
N TYR A 62 -0.48 -1.09 -7.73
CA TYR A 62 -1.64 -1.64 -8.42
C TYR A 62 -1.22 -2.66 -9.49
N GLN A 63 -0.22 -2.37 -10.31
CA GLN A 63 0.17 -3.28 -11.39
C GLN A 63 0.93 -4.52 -10.90
N GLN A 64 1.79 -4.36 -9.89
CA GLN A 64 2.82 -5.37 -9.59
C GLN A 64 2.60 -6.10 -8.27
N HIS A 65 1.79 -5.54 -7.37
CA HIS A 65 1.67 -6.04 -5.99
C HIS A 65 0.25 -6.40 -5.61
N LEU A 66 -0.69 -5.50 -5.91
CA LEU A 66 -2.07 -5.67 -5.53
C LEU A 66 -2.63 -7.04 -5.98
N PRO A 67 -2.41 -7.52 -7.22
CA PRO A 67 -2.94 -8.82 -7.64
C PRO A 67 -2.51 -10.00 -6.77
N THR A 68 -1.33 -9.93 -6.13
CA THR A 68 -0.77 -11.02 -5.30
C THR A 68 -1.21 -10.99 -3.84
N ILE A 69 -1.80 -9.89 -3.38
CA ILE A 69 -2.15 -9.66 -1.96
C ILE A 69 -3.57 -9.14 -1.77
N ILE A 70 -4.33 -8.97 -2.86
CA ILE A 70 -5.68 -8.38 -2.85
C ILE A 70 -6.64 -9.11 -1.90
N ASP A 71 -6.47 -10.43 -1.78
CA ASP A 71 -7.26 -11.31 -0.92
C ASP A 71 -6.92 -11.18 0.57
N GLN A 72 -5.79 -10.55 0.91
CA GLN A 72 -5.29 -10.33 2.27
C GLN A 72 -5.55 -8.90 2.77
N ILE A 73 -6.14 -8.03 1.95
CA ILE A 73 -6.39 -6.64 2.34
C ILE A 73 -7.61 -6.57 3.25
N ILE A 74 -7.39 -6.13 4.48
CA ILE A 74 -8.40 -5.93 5.52
C ILE A 74 -8.96 -4.51 5.47
N SER A 75 -8.10 -3.52 5.24
CA SER A 75 -8.56 -2.14 5.07
C SER A 75 -7.87 -1.43 3.92
N LEU A 76 -8.63 -0.60 3.23
CA LEU A 76 -8.18 0.20 2.11
C LEU A 76 -8.60 1.65 2.29
N ARG A 77 -7.64 2.56 2.14
CA ARG A 77 -7.87 4.01 2.21
C ARG A 77 -7.34 4.68 0.95
N LEU A 78 -8.22 5.40 0.25
CA LEU A 78 -7.95 6.10 -1.00
C LEU A 78 -8.31 7.60 -0.83
N SER A 79 -7.60 8.47 -1.53
CA SER A 79 -7.77 9.93 -1.51
C SER A 79 -7.84 10.50 -2.91
N ASN A 80 -8.78 11.40 -3.14
CA ASN A 80 -8.65 12.40 -4.18
C ASN A 80 -8.29 13.72 -3.49
N ASP A 81 -7.00 14.06 -3.49
CA ASP A 81 -6.51 15.37 -3.06
C ASP A 81 -5.59 16.01 -4.11
N ASP A 82 -5.10 17.21 -3.82
CA ASP A 82 -4.24 17.98 -4.72
C ASP A 82 -2.96 17.22 -5.12
N ASN A 83 -2.47 16.30 -4.29
CA ASN A 83 -1.28 15.48 -4.56
C ASN A 83 -1.62 14.16 -5.28
N THR A 84 -2.86 13.70 -5.17
CA THR A 84 -3.34 12.42 -5.69
C THR A 84 -4.66 12.56 -6.47
N PRO A 85 -4.70 13.43 -7.50
CA PRO A 85 -5.94 13.66 -8.23
C PRO A 85 -6.39 12.39 -8.93
N GLN A 86 -7.70 12.12 -8.82
CA GLN A 86 -8.38 10.99 -9.46
C GLN A 86 -7.90 9.60 -9.02
N GLN A 87 -7.22 9.48 -7.87
CA GLN A 87 -6.72 8.18 -7.40
C GLN A 87 -7.84 7.16 -7.25
N ILE A 88 -9.01 7.58 -6.73
CA ILE A 88 -10.16 6.70 -6.53
C ILE A 88 -10.67 6.18 -7.87
N GLU A 89 -10.90 7.05 -8.83
CA GLU A 89 -11.37 6.69 -10.17
C GLU A 89 -10.38 5.76 -10.86
N ARG A 90 -9.09 6.02 -10.72
CA ARG A 90 -8.02 5.18 -11.30
C ARG A 90 -7.88 3.82 -10.61
N PHE A 91 -8.19 3.76 -9.32
CA PHE A 91 -8.25 2.49 -8.60
C PHE A 91 -9.43 1.66 -9.10
N LEU A 92 -10.61 2.29 -9.21
CA LEU A 92 -11.86 1.65 -9.64
C LEU A 92 -11.88 1.31 -11.13
N SER A 93 -11.17 2.06 -11.98
CA SER A 93 -11.10 1.81 -13.42
C SER A 93 -10.23 0.63 -13.80
N ARG A 94 -9.49 0.06 -12.83
CA ARG A 94 -8.72 -1.16 -13.05
C ARG A 94 -9.65 -2.36 -12.94
N ASP A 95 -9.28 -3.47 -13.57
CA ASP A 95 -10.03 -4.75 -13.51
C ASP A 95 -10.02 -5.41 -12.11
N PHE A 96 -9.84 -4.62 -11.05
CA PHE A 96 -10.05 -5.07 -9.68
C PHE A 96 -11.54 -5.18 -9.43
N ILE A 97 -12.06 -6.37 -9.67
CA ILE A 97 -13.41 -6.70 -9.24
C ILE A 97 -13.39 -6.73 -7.70
N PHE A 98 -14.29 -5.99 -7.05
CA PHE A 98 -14.38 -5.94 -5.59
C PHE A 98 -14.49 -7.33 -4.94
N CYS A 99 -14.96 -8.34 -5.68
CA CYS A 99 -15.00 -9.72 -5.20
C CYS A 99 -13.62 -10.34 -4.90
N HIS A 100 -12.52 -9.76 -5.41
CA HIS A 100 -11.16 -10.20 -5.09
C HIS A 100 -10.70 -9.74 -3.69
N PHE A 101 -11.34 -8.73 -3.12
CA PHE A 101 -11.05 -8.21 -1.78
C PHE A 101 -11.75 -9.03 -0.69
N ILE A 102 -11.43 -10.33 -0.62
CA ILE A 102 -12.18 -11.32 0.19
C ILE A 102 -12.16 -10.97 1.69
N GLN A 103 -11.05 -10.41 2.18
CA GLN A 103 -10.88 -10.05 3.60
C GLN A 103 -11.20 -8.59 3.92
N LEU A 104 -11.67 -7.80 2.95
CA LEU A 104 -11.86 -6.37 3.16
C LEU A 104 -13.03 -6.10 4.10
N GLN A 105 -12.70 -5.47 5.23
CA GLN A 105 -13.64 -5.08 6.28
C GLN A 105 -13.88 -3.58 6.31
N SER A 106 -12.94 -2.77 5.78
CA SER A 106 -13.04 -1.32 5.81
C SER A 106 -12.54 -0.68 4.53
N LEU A 107 -13.39 0.12 3.89
CA LEU A 107 -13.04 0.99 2.77
C LEU A 107 -13.27 2.44 3.19
N SER A 108 -12.26 3.30 3.05
CA SER A 108 -12.41 4.74 3.26
C SER A 108 -12.01 5.50 2.00
N LEU A 109 -12.93 6.33 1.52
CA LEU A 109 -12.73 7.18 0.36
C LEU A 109 -12.73 8.64 0.83
N PHE A 110 -11.63 9.33 0.61
CA PHE A 110 -11.47 10.74 0.96
C PHE A 110 -11.47 11.58 -0.32
N SER A 111 -12.17 12.71 -0.29
CA SER A 111 -12.10 13.69 -1.36
C SER A 111 -11.91 15.05 -0.72
N MET A 112 -10.74 15.64 -0.91
CA MET A 112 -10.40 16.97 -0.40
C MET A 112 -9.83 17.79 -1.55
N TYR A 113 -10.72 18.51 -2.22
CA TYR A 113 -10.32 19.56 -3.16
C TYR A 113 -10.12 20.85 -2.37
N SER A 114 -8.96 21.47 -2.49
CA SER A 114 -8.79 22.85 -2.03
C SER A 114 -9.82 23.72 -2.75
N GLN A 115 -10.79 24.29 -2.03
CA GLN A 115 -11.65 25.32 -2.60
C GLN A 115 -10.76 26.50 -2.98
N LYS A 116 -10.53 26.70 -4.28
CA LYS A 116 -9.96 27.95 -4.79
C LYS A 116 -10.97 29.05 -4.48
N GLN A 117 -10.70 29.82 -3.42
CA GLN A 117 -11.28 31.16 -3.22
C GLN A 117 -10.69 32.13 -4.24
#